data_AF-X1EM27-F1
#
_entry.id   AF-X1EM27-F1
#
_cell.length_a   1.000
_cell.length_b   1.000
_cell.length_c   1.000
_cell.angle_alpha   90.00
_cell.angle_beta   90.00
_cell.angle_gamma   90.00
#
_symmetry.space_group_name_H-M   'P 1'
#
loop_
_entity.id
_entity.type
_entity.pdbx_description
1 polymer ?
#
loop_
_entity_poly.entity_id
_entity_poly.type
_entity_poly.pdbx_seq_one_letter_code
_entity_poly.pdbx_strand_id
1 'polypeptide(L)'
;MDERRLSETLIIVLTAINASLYTVVGIMTNFGIVMFGVRFWPAVVVPAVFAVLFGPVVGGIGAAIGIFICDMLTHGMPLLSLSVGVTSNFIAFYILGHMTREYSLKRYLIAATVSLLVGSAIIGIGVC
;
A
#
# COMPACT_ATOMS: atom_id res chain seq x y z
N MET A 1 -8.27 -8.96 -12.34
CA MET A 1 -9.44 -8.31 -12.97
C MET A 1 -8.96 -6.97 -13.52
N ASP A 2 -9.32 -6.58 -14.75
CA ASP A 2 -8.83 -5.31 -15.32
C ASP A 2 -9.71 -4.16 -14.81
N GLU A 3 -9.10 -3.12 -14.23
CA GLU A 3 -9.80 -1.95 -13.67
C GLU A 3 -10.65 -1.22 -14.72
N ARG A 4 -10.31 -1.37 -16.00
CA ARG A 4 -11.09 -0.91 -17.17
C ARG A 4 -12.50 -1.49 -17.27
N ARG A 5 -12.81 -2.56 -16.53
CA ARG A 5 -14.16 -3.16 -16.47
C ARG A 5 -14.99 -2.66 -15.28
N LEU A 6 -14.40 -1.90 -14.36
CA LEU A 6 -15.10 -1.35 -13.20
C LEU A 6 -15.72 0.00 -13.56
N SER A 7 -16.93 0.26 -13.07
CA SER A 7 -17.50 1.62 -13.14
C SER A 7 -16.67 2.57 -12.28
N GLU A 8 -16.56 3.84 -12.69
CA GLU A 8 -15.79 4.86 -11.97
C GLU A 8 -16.24 4.98 -10.49
N THR A 9 -17.55 4.90 -10.24
CA THR A 9 -18.11 4.89 -8.87
C THR A 9 -17.57 3.72 -8.05
N LEU A 10 -17.44 2.54 -8.64
CA LEU A 10 -16.97 1.36 -7.94
C LEU A 10 -15.49 1.48 -7.58
N ILE A 11 -14.67 2.06 -8.48
CA ILE A 11 -13.25 2.34 -8.21
C ILE A 11 -13.13 3.28 -6.99
N ILE A 12 -13.92 4.34 -6.94
CA ILE A 12 -13.91 5.29 -5.82
C ILE A 12 -14.30 4.60 -4.51
N VAL A 13 -15.41 3.84 -4.51
CA VAL A 13 -15.90 3.13 -3.32
C VAL A 13 -14.86 2.12 -2.83
N LEU A 14 -14.30 1.31 -3.72
CA LEU A 14 -13.28 0.32 -3.36
C LEU A 14 -12.00 0.98 -2.83
N THR A 15 -11.61 2.13 -3.39
CA THR A 15 -10.46 2.90 -2.92
C THR A 15 -10.70 3.44 -1.52
N ALA A 16 -11.90 3.97 -1.24
CA ALA A 16 -12.28 4.46 0.09
C ALA A 16 -12.34 3.33 1.13
N ILE A 17 -12.86 2.16 0.75
CA ILE A 17 -12.87 0.97 1.61
C ILE A 17 -11.44 0.49 1.89
N ASN A 18 -10.58 0.43 0.86
CA ASN A 18 -9.17 0.07 1.02
C ASN A 18 -8.46 1.02 2.00
N ALA A 19 -8.62 2.34 1.81
CA ALA A 19 -8.00 3.35 2.66
C ALA A 19 -8.48 3.27 4.12
N SER A 20 -9.79 3.13 4.34
CA SER A 20 -10.36 3.03 5.69
C SER A 20 -9.91 1.75 6.40
N LEU A 21 -9.99 0.59 5.74
CA LEU A 21 -9.50 -0.66 6.31
C LEU A 21 -8.00 -0.62 6.58
N TYR A 22 -7.20 -0.07 5.66
CA TYR A 22 -5.76 0.04 5.85
C TYR A 22 -5.41 0.93 7.03
N THR A 23 -6.15 2.04 7.21
CA THR A 23 -5.98 2.94 8.36
C THR A 23 -6.29 2.22 9.68
N VAL A 24 -7.47 1.58 9.77
CA VAL A 24 -7.91 0.90 11.01
C VAL A 24 -6.96 -0.23 11.37
N VAL A 25 -6.62 -1.08 10.41
CA VAL A 25 -5.68 -2.19 10.65
C VAL A 25 -4.28 -1.65 10.96
N GLY A 26 -3.85 -0.57 10.30
CA GLY A 26 -2.56 0.09 10.56
C GLY A 26 -2.42 0.60 12.00
N ILE A 27 -3.47 1.22 12.53
CA ILE A 27 -3.51 1.69 13.93
C ILE A 27 -3.50 0.48 14.89
N MET A 28 -4.32 -0.53 14.63
CA MET A 28 -4.45 -1.70 15.52
C MET A 28 -3.20 -2.59 15.53
N THR A 29 -2.45 -2.63 14.42
CA THR A 29 -1.29 -3.51 14.23
C THR A 29 0.03 -2.76 14.26
N ASN A 30 0.07 -1.57 14.87
CA ASN A 30 1.30 -0.84 15.11
C ASN A 30 2.14 -1.52 16.22
N PHE A 31 2.84 -2.59 15.87
CA PHE A 31 3.67 -3.35 16.79
C PHE A 31 4.98 -2.66 17.16
N GLY A 32 5.32 -1.52 16.53
CA GLY A 32 6.57 -0.79 16.81
C GLY A 32 7.86 -1.55 16.45
N ILE A 33 7.75 -2.67 15.73
CA ILE A 33 8.89 -3.50 15.34
C ILE A 33 9.56 -2.87 14.12
N VAL A 34 10.78 -2.39 14.29
CA VAL A 34 11.60 -1.79 13.21
C VAL A 34 12.87 -2.63 13.04
N MET A 35 13.16 -3.03 11.81
CA MET A 35 14.37 -3.78 11.47
C MET A 35 15.09 -3.04 10.33
N PHE A 36 16.37 -2.67 10.55
CA PHE A 36 17.18 -1.92 9.58
C PHE A 36 16.52 -0.63 9.05
N GLY A 37 15.79 0.11 9.90
CA GLY A 37 15.08 1.33 9.51
C GLY A 37 13.75 1.10 8.79
N VAL A 38 13.42 -0.15 8.43
CA VAL A 38 12.15 -0.52 7.81
C VAL A 38 11.21 -1.09 8.87
N ARG A 39 10.02 -0.49 8.99
CA ARG A 39 9.01 -0.96 9.96
C ARG A 39 8.31 -2.21 9.44
N PHE A 40 8.20 -3.24 10.28
CA PHE A 40 7.35 -4.37 9.97
C PHE A 40 5.88 -3.94 10.07
N TRP A 41 5.18 -3.96 8.94
CA TRP A 41 3.84 -3.42 8.82
C TRP A 41 2.88 -4.47 8.25
N PRO A 42 2.23 -5.29 9.10
CA PRO A 42 1.35 -6.36 8.62
C PRO A 42 0.07 -5.82 7.96
N ALA A 43 -0.32 -4.58 8.28
CA ALA A 43 -1.48 -3.92 7.67
C ALA A 43 -1.38 -3.79 6.14
N VAL A 44 -0.18 -3.88 5.54
CA VAL A 44 0.02 -3.88 4.08
C VAL A 44 -0.73 -4.99 3.35
N VAL A 45 -1.17 -6.03 4.07
CA VAL A 45 -1.99 -7.11 3.49
C VAL A 45 -3.29 -6.58 2.90
N VAL A 46 -3.89 -5.54 3.49
CA VAL A 46 -5.15 -4.95 3.03
C VAL A 46 -4.98 -4.33 1.63
N PRO A 47 -4.11 -3.31 1.42
CA PRO A 47 -3.90 -2.76 0.09
C PRO A 47 -3.33 -3.76 -0.90
N ALA A 48 -2.57 -4.77 -0.45
CA ALA A 48 -2.09 -5.84 -1.32
C ALA A 48 -3.25 -6.67 -1.90
N VAL A 49 -4.22 -7.06 -1.07
CA VAL A 49 -5.41 -7.80 -1.52
C VAL A 49 -6.22 -6.95 -2.50
N PHE A 50 -6.43 -5.67 -2.19
CA PHE A 50 -7.16 -4.77 -3.08
C PHE A 50 -6.44 -4.53 -4.41
N ALA A 51 -5.11 -4.41 -4.40
CA ALA A 51 -4.30 -4.28 -5.61
C ALA A 51 -4.44 -5.50 -6.54
N VAL A 52 -4.42 -6.70 -5.96
CA VAL A 52 -4.53 -7.96 -6.72
C VAL A 52 -5.94 -8.17 -7.27
N LEU A 53 -6.97 -7.90 -6.46
CA LEU A 53 -8.36 -8.16 -6.82
C LEU A 53 -8.93 -7.10 -7.77
N PHE A 54 -8.70 -5.81 -7.48
CA PHE A 54 -9.39 -4.69 -8.12
C PHE A 54 -8.49 -3.85 -9.01
N GLY A 55 -7.18 -4.06 -8.96
CA GLY A 55 -6.21 -3.44 -9.86
C GLY A 55 -5.28 -2.43 -9.18
N PRO A 56 -4.27 -1.94 -9.94
CA PRO A 56 -3.19 -1.13 -9.42
C PRO A 56 -3.66 0.22 -8.87
N VAL A 57 -4.67 0.86 -9.48
CA VAL A 57 -5.17 2.17 -9.04
C VAL A 57 -5.87 2.06 -7.68
N VAL A 58 -6.79 1.11 -7.53
CA VAL A 58 -7.55 0.91 -6.27
C VAL A 58 -6.61 0.56 -5.11
N GLY A 59 -5.65 -0.34 -5.37
CA GLY A 59 -4.64 -0.72 -4.39
C GLY A 59 -3.71 0.43 -4.01
N GLY A 60 -3.10 1.08 -5.02
CA GLY A 60 -2.11 2.13 -4.84
C GLY A 60 -2.66 3.41 -4.21
N ILE A 61 -3.76 3.95 -4.75
CA ILE A 61 -4.37 5.18 -4.21
C ILE A 61 -4.94 4.93 -2.82
N GLY A 62 -5.62 3.79 -2.61
CA GLY A 62 -6.17 3.47 -1.30
C GLY A 62 -5.07 3.28 -0.24
N ALA A 63 -3.94 2.69 -0.63
CA ALA A 63 -2.78 2.57 0.25
C ALA A 63 -2.17 3.93 0.61
N ALA A 64 -2.00 4.82 -0.37
CA ALA A 64 -1.49 6.17 -0.18
C ALA A 64 -2.36 6.98 0.80
N ILE A 65 -3.68 6.96 0.61
CA ILE A 65 -4.60 7.66 1.50
C ILE A 65 -4.59 7.02 2.89
N GLY A 66 -4.65 5.70 2.96
CA GLY A 66 -4.70 4.98 4.24
C GLY A 66 -3.44 5.18 5.08
N ILE A 67 -2.24 5.10 4.49
CA ILE A 67 -1.00 5.33 5.24
C ILE A 67 -0.88 6.77 5.70
N PHE A 68 -1.30 7.73 4.87
CA PHE A 68 -1.28 9.14 5.25
C PHE A 68 -2.14 9.41 6.48
N ILE A 69 -3.39 8.92 6.48
CA ILE A 69 -4.29 9.07 7.63
C ILE A 69 -3.71 8.36 8.86
N CYS A 70 -3.21 7.14 8.70
CA CYS A 70 -2.60 6.38 9.78
C CYS A 70 -1.39 7.11 10.39
N ASP A 71 -0.50 7.67 9.57
CA ASP A 71 0.69 8.40 10.02
C ASP A 71 0.32 9.73 10.68
N MET A 72 -0.69 10.44 10.17
CA MET A 72 -1.21 11.65 10.80
C MET A 72 -1.76 11.37 12.20
N LEU A 73 -2.46 10.25 12.38
CA LEU A 73 -3.00 9.84 13.68
C LEU A 73 -1.95 9.29 14.65
N THR A 74 -0.84 8.76 14.13
CA THR A 74 0.19 8.09 14.96
C THR A 74 1.38 9.00 15.28
N HIS A 75 1.91 9.73 14.29
CA HIS A 75 3.14 10.54 14.42
C HIS A 75 2.87 12.04 14.28
N GLY A 76 1.80 12.44 13.58
CA GLY A 76 1.48 13.84 13.33
C GLY A 76 2.50 14.58 12.45
N MET A 77 3.30 13.85 11.67
CA MET A 77 4.33 14.40 10.78
C MET A 77 3.90 14.31 9.30
N PRO A 78 3.12 15.28 8.78
CA PRO A 78 2.56 15.23 7.43
C PRO A 78 3.62 15.21 6.35
N LEU A 79 4.69 16.00 6.47
CA LEU A 79 5.73 16.11 5.45
C LEU A 79 6.47 14.78 5.22
N LEU A 80 6.84 14.09 6.31
CA LEU A 80 7.54 12.80 6.24
C LEU A 80 6.63 11.70 5.67
N SER A 81 5.36 11.70 6.08
CA SER A 81 4.39 10.75 5.52
C SER A 81 4.18 11.01 4.03
N LEU A 82 4.01 12.26 3.61
CA LEU A 82 3.79 12.59 2.19
C LEU A 82 5.00 12.26 1.31
N SER A 83 6.22 12.53 1.80
CA SER A 83 7.44 12.34 1.01
C SER A 83 7.88 10.88 0.94
N VAL A 84 7.70 10.12 2.01
CA VAL A 84 8.24 8.75 2.14
C VAL A 84 7.14 7.70 2.28
N GLY A 85 6.17 7.91 3.17
CA GLY A 85 5.10 6.93 3.44
C GLY A 85 4.15 6.76 2.25
N VAL A 86 3.55 7.85 1.78
CA VAL A 86 2.57 7.90 0.70
C VAL A 86 3.18 7.44 -0.61
N THR A 87 4.37 7.97 -0.97
CA THR A 87 5.07 7.64 -2.21
C THR A 87 5.49 6.17 -2.25
N SER A 88 6.07 5.64 -1.18
CA SER A 88 6.49 4.23 -1.11
C SER A 88 5.29 3.29 -1.21
N ASN A 89 4.21 3.56 -0.47
CA ASN A 89 3.02 2.73 -0.47
C ASN A 89 2.34 2.76 -1.85
N PHE A 90 2.14 3.96 -2.41
CA PHE A 90 1.57 4.10 -3.75
C PHE A 90 2.33 3.27 -4.78
N ILE A 91 3.65 3.46 -4.87
CA ILE A 91 4.50 2.78 -5.86
C ILE A 91 4.51 1.27 -5.63
N ALA A 92 4.67 0.81 -4.40
CA ALA A 92 4.72 -0.61 -4.07
C ALA A 92 3.45 -1.35 -4.49
N PHE A 93 2.26 -0.85 -4.11
CA PHE A 93 1.00 -1.53 -4.42
C PHE A 93 0.53 -1.31 -5.85
N TYR A 94 0.90 -0.19 -6.48
CA TYR A 94 0.66 0.00 -7.90
C TYR A 94 1.43 -1.03 -8.74
N ILE A 95 2.73 -1.23 -8.44
CA ILE A 95 3.55 -2.27 -9.09
C ILE A 95 2.96 -3.65 -8.83
N LEU A 96 2.54 -3.92 -7.59
CA LEU A 96 1.96 -5.21 -7.20
C LEU A 96 0.74 -5.53 -8.08
N GLY A 97 -0.24 -4.63 -8.07
CA GLY A 97 -1.48 -4.80 -8.84
C GLY A 97 -1.23 -4.90 -10.35
N HIS A 98 -0.25 -4.15 -10.87
CA HIS A 98 0.11 -4.21 -12.28
C HIS A 98 0.75 -5.55 -12.67
N MET A 99 1.66 -6.08 -11.84
CA MET A 99 2.32 -7.36 -12.09
C MET A 99 1.40 -8.56 -11.87
N THR A 100 0.37 -8.43 -11.04
CA THR A 100 -0.59 -9.51 -10.75
C THR A 100 -1.84 -9.49 -11.64
N ARG A 101 -1.83 -8.71 -12.74
CA ARG A 101 -2.96 -8.63 -13.69
C ARG A 101 -3.40 -10.00 -14.20
N GLU A 102 -2.42 -10.86 -14.49
CA GLU A 102 -2.59 -12.27 -14.80
C GLU A 102 -2.14 -13.09 -13.59
N TYR A 103 -3.09 -13.40 -12.71
CA TYR A 103 -2.83 -14.06 -11.44
C TYR A 103 -2.18 -15.43 -11.64
N SER A 104 -1.03 -15.62 -10.99
CA SER A 104 -0.38 -16.91 -10.80
C SER A 104 0.33 -16.85 -9.45
N LEU A 105 0.31 -17.93 -8.69
CA LEU A 105 0.93 -17.98 -7.36
C LEU A 105 2.43 -17.62 -7.42
N LYS A 106 3.14 -18.04 -8.47
CA LYS A 106 4.53 -17.65 -8.72
C LYS A 106 4.68 -16.15 -8.98
N ARG A 107 3.81 -15.57 -9.81
CA ARG A 107 3.84 -14.12 -10.12
C ARG A 107 3.49 -13.27 -8.92
N TYR A 108 2.54 -13.71 -8.08
CA TYR A 108 2.21 -13.04 -6.84
C TYR A 108 3.41 -13.01 -5.88
N LEU A 109 4.10 -14.14 -5.67
CA LEU A 109 5.28 -14.18 -4.79
C LEU A 109 6.41 -13.26 -5.30
N ILE A 110 6.67 -13.27 -6.61
CA ILE A 110 7.66 -12.39 -7.23
C ILE A 110 7.24 -10.92 -7.09
N ALA A 111 6.00 -10.59 -7.43
CA ALA A 111 5.48 -9.23 -7.37
C ALA A 111 5.46 -8.70 -5.93
N ALA A 112 5.05 -9.51 -4.95
CA ALA A 112 5.09 -9.14 -3.53
C ALA A 112 6.52 -8.84 -3.07
N THR A 113 7.49 -9.67 -3.48
CA THR A 113 8.90 -9.46 -3.13
C THR A 113 9.45 -8.20 -3.78
N VAL A 114 9.18 -7.98 -5.07
CA VAL A 114 9.62 -6.78 -5.82
C VAL A 114 8.98 -5.52 -5.24
N SER A 115 7.67 -5.53 -5.03
CA SER A 115 6.94 -4.40 -4.45
C SER A 115 7.41 -4.06 -3.04
N LEU A 116 7.66 -5.07 -2.21
CA LEU A 116 8.18 -4.87 -0.86
C LEU A 116 9.60 -4.29 -0.91
N LEU A 117 10.45 -4.82 -1.77
CA LEU A 117 11.82 -4.35 -1.94
C LEU A 117 11.85 -2.89 -2.42
N VAL A 118 11.06 -2.56 -3.45
CA VAL A 118 10.92 -1.18 -3.95
C VAL A 118 10.38 -0.24 -2.87
N GLY A 119 9.31 -0.65 -2.17
CA GLY A 119 8.74 0.14 -1.08
C GLY A 119 9.74 0.39 0.04
N SER A 120 10.46 -0.65 0.47
CA SER A 120 11.50 -0.55 1.51
C SER A 120 12.69 0.30 1.10
N ALA A 121 13.10 0.25 -0.18
CA ALA A 121 14.21 1.05 -0.70
C ALA A 121 13.84 2.54 -0.70
N ILE A 122 12.60 2.89 -1.07
CA ILE A 122 12.10 4.27 -1.02
C ILE A 122 12.10 4.78 0.42
N ILE A 123 11.66 3.95 1.38
CA ILE A 123 11.70 4.29 2.80
C ILE A 123 13.14 4.50 3.28
N GLY A 124 14.05 3.59 2.94
CA GLY A 124 15.46 3.68 3.31
C GLY A 124 16.13 4.94 2.78
N ILE A 125 15.91 5.30 1.51
CA ILE A 125 16.45 6.52 0.91
C ILE A 125 15.82 7.78 1.54
N GLY A 126 14.52 7.75 1.83
CA GLY A 126 13.81 8.91 2.37
C GLY A 126 14.11 9.24 3.84
N VAL A 127 14.73 8.32 4.58
CA VAL A 127 15.12 8.48 5.98
C VAL A 127 16.62 8.78 6.14
N CYS A 128 17.41 8.67 5.05
CA CYS A 128 18.84 9.00 5.00
C CYS A 128 19.12 10.47 4.72
#